data_AF-A0A085MQV2-F1
#
_entry.id   AF-A0A085MQV2-F1
#
_cell.length_a   1.000
_cell.length_b   1.000
_cell.length_c   1.000
_cell.angle_alpha   90.00
_cell.angle_beta   90.00
_cell.angle_gamma   90.00
#
_symmetry.space_group_name_H-M   'P 1'
#
loop_
_entity.id
_entity.type
_entity.pdbx_description
1 polymer ?
#
loop_
_entity_poly.entity_id
_entity_poly.type
_entity_poly.pdbx_seq_one_letter_code
_entity_poly.pdbx_strand_id
1 'polypeptide(L)'
;MDGTFKTIPNLFYHLSTIHPPVLRGSYRMFPLVYVVITGKSRSFYESVFEKLLTSCEENGLLLNATMVMTDFELSAINACKSVFPNGTNKGCYFHLAHCTRRQVQNSGLVKRYCRDEEFNLKIRHLSALAFFPVQEIPHTFDLLKHHMPDEARQTTE
;
A
#
# COMPACT_ATOMS: atom_id res chain seq x y z
N MET A 1 1.39 -3.37 6.88
CA MET A 1 2.85 -3.43 6.68
C MET A 1 3.25 -2.17 5.96
N ASP A 2 4.29 -1.50 6.43
CA ASP A 2 4.84 -0.30 5.80
C ASP A 2 6.36 -0.41 5.70
N GLY A 3 6.98 0.34 4.80
CA GLY A 3 8.42 0.29 4.54
C GLY A 3 9.04 1.68 4.50
N THR A 4 10.19 1.86 5.16
CA THR A 4 10.98 3.10 5.08
C THR A 4 12.42 2.83 4.64
N PHE A 5 12.90 3.69 3.75
CA PHE A 5 14.22 3.58 3.10
C PHE A 5 15.24 4.58 3.65
N LYS A 6 14.78 5.66 4.30
CA LYS A 6 15.62 6.83 4.60
C LYS A 6 16.51 6.67 5.85
N THR A 7 16.25 5.67 6.68
CA THR A 7 16.82 5.55 8.03
C THR A 7 17.61 4.26 8.23
N ILE A 8 18.00 3.59 7.14
CA ILE A 8 18.67 2.28 7.21
C ILE A 8 20.14 2.34 6.75
N PRO A 9 21.04 1.56 7.38
CA PRO A 9 22.41 1.42 6.89
C PRO A 9 22.46 0.86 5.46
N ASN A 10 23.47 1.26 4.69
CA ASN A 10 23.64 0.89 3.26
C ASN A 10 23.71 -0.63 2.99
N LEU A 11 23.89 -1.46 4.01
CA LEU A 11 23.89 -2.92 3.91
C LEU A 11 22.49 -3.50 3.70
N PHE A 12 21.44 -2.73 3.97
CA PHE A 12 20.06 -3.16 3.91
C PHE A 12 19.30 -2.40 2.82
N TYR A 13 18.16 -2.95 2.40
CA TYR A 13 17.32 -2.38 1.35
C TYR A 13 16.22 -1.48 1.92
N HIS A 14 15.51 -1.93 2.97
CA HIS A 14 14.62 -1.07 3.76
C HIS A 14 14.33 -1.66 5.16
N LEU A 15 13.76 -0.82 6.03
CA LEU A 15 13.15 -1.22 7.29
C LEU A 15 11.65 -1.39 7.05
N SER A 16 11.13 -2.60 7.24
CA SER A 16 9.70 -2.85 7.21
C SER A 16 9.13 -2.93 8.62
N THR A 17 7.94 -2.38 8.81
CA THR A 17 7.22 -2.40 10.07
C THR A 17 5.85 -3.04 9.91
N ILE A 18 5.48 -3.89 10.87
CA ILE A 18 4.17 -4.55 10.91
C ILE A 18 3.40 -3.97 12.09
N HIS A 19 2.22 -3.43 11.76
CA HIS A 19 1.40 -2.69 12.71
C HIS A 19 0.10 -3.46 12.99
N PRO A 20 0.08 -4.46 13.88
CA PRO A 20 -1.16 -5.14 14.25
C PRO A 20 -2.03 -4.26 15.19
N PRO A 21 -3.33 -4.54 15.29
CA PRO A 21 -4.17 -3.94 16.31
C PRO A 21 -3.88 -4.57 17.68
N VAL A 22 -3.86 -3.77 18.74
CA VAL A 22 -3.61 -4.27 20.12
C VAL A 22 -4.76 -5.13 20.64
N LEU A 23 -5.99 -4.82 20.22
CA LEU A 23 -7.19 -5.59 20.56
C LEU A 23 -7.88 -6.02 19.27
N ARG A 24 -8.41 -7.25 19.26
CA ARG A 24 -9.22 -7.75 18.14
C ARG A 24 -10.39 -6.79 17.89
N GLY A 25 -10.53 -6.33 16.65
CA GLY A 25 -11.57 -5.38 16.25
C GLY A 25 -11.25 -3.90 16.52
N SER A 26 -10.10 -3.59 17.10
CA SER A 26 -9.63 -2.21 17.26
C SER A 26 -9.09 -1.65 15.95
N TYR A 27 -9.35 -0.36 15.71
CA TYR A 27 -8.73 0.42 14.62
C TYR A 27 -7.40 1.07 15.03
N ARG A 28 -6.95 0.89 16.28
CA ARG A 28 -5.67 1.42 16.75
C ARG A 28 -4.56 0.43 16.44
N MET A 29 -3.75 0.79 15.45
CA MET A 29 -2.63 0.01 14.96
C MET A 29 -1.33 0.54 15.59
N PHE A 30 -0.48 -0.35 16.10
CA PHE A 30 0.79 0.01 16.71
C PHE A 30 1.94 -0.72 16.03
N PRO A 31 3.09 -0.07 15.79
CA PRO A 31 4.24 -0.77 15.24
C PRO A 31 4.82 -1.73 16.28
N LEU A 32 4.61 -3.03 16.09
CA LEU A 32 5.06 -4.05 17.04
C LEU A 32 6.21 -4.90 16.49
N VAL A 33 6.35 -5.00 15.17
CA VAL A 33 7.42 -5.77 14.53
C VAL A 33 8.21 -4.85 13.63
N TYR A 34 9.53 -4.91 13.75
CA TYR A 34 10.49 -4.14 12.98
C TYR A 34 11.45 -5.13 12.32
N VAL A 35 11.54 -5.07 11.00
CA VAL A 35 12.29 -6.06 10.20
C VAL A 35 13.17 -5.33 9.21
N VAL A 36 14.47 -5.55 9.33
CA VAL A 36 15.43 -5.01 8.37
C VAL A 36 15.57 -6.02 7.24
N ILE A 37 15.26 -5.60 6.01
CA ILE A 37 15.24 -6.48 4.83
C ILE A 37 16.36 -6.07 3.88
N THR A 38 17.10 -7.04 3.35
CA THR A 38 18.23 -6.83 2.41
C THR A 38 17.80 -6.82 0.94
N GLY A 39 16.50 -7.00 0.64
CA GLY A 39 15.97 -7.01 -0.72
C GLY A 39 14.45 -6.86 -0.73
N LYS A 40 13.85 -7.10 -1.90
CA LYS A 40 12.40 -6.91 -2.13
C LYS A 40 11.72 -7.98 -2.98
N SER A 41 12.38 -9.13 -3.16
CA SER A 41 11.74 -10.27 -3.80
C SER A 41 10.63 -10.84 -2.90
N ARG A 42 9.71 -11.59 -3.51
CA ARG A 42 8.67 -12.35 -2.80
C ARG A 42 9.27 -13.20 -1.67
N SER A 43 10.38 -13.90 -1.93
CA SER A 43 11.02 -14.78 -0.96
C SER A 43 11.52 -14.06 0.31
N PHE A 44 11.95 -12.80 0.20
CA PHE A 44 12.30 -12.02 1.40
C PHE A 44 11.06 -11.77 2.26
N TYR A 45 9.94 -11.37 1.66
CA TYR A 45 8.69 -11.13 2.40
C TYR A 45 8.08 -12.41 2.97
N GLU A 46 8.13 -13.53 2.25
CA GLU A 46 7.72 -14.85 2.76
C GLU A 46 8.53 -15.19 4.01
N SER A 47 9.85 -15.04 3.95
CA SER A 47 10.73 -15.29 5.10
C SER A 47 10.39 -14.40 6.30
N VAL A 48 10.01 -13.14 6.08
CA VAL A 48 9.56 -12.24 7.16
C VAL A 48 8.29 -12.78 7.83
N PHE A 49 7.28 -13.15 7.04
CA PHE A 49 6.01 -13.62 7.58
C PHE A 49 6.13 -15.00 8.24
N GLU A 50 6.91 -15.92 7.67
CA GLU A 50 7.20 -17.23 8.26
C GLU A 50 7.92 -17.08 9.61
N LYS A 51 8.95 -16.24 9.67
CA LYS A 51 9.66 -15.96 10.94
C LYS A 51 8.74 -15.33 11.98
N LEU A 52 7.81 -14.47 11.57
CA LEU A 52 6.80 -13.90 12.46
C LEU A 52 5.87 -14.99 13.01
N LEU A 53 5.40 -15.90 12.15
CA LEU A 53 4.56 -17.03 12.57
C LEU A 53 5.30 -17.92 13.57
N THR A 54 6.53 -18.34 13.26
CA THR A 54 7.36 -19.14 14.16
C THR A 54 7.57 -18.44 15.51
N SER A 55 7.89 -17.14 15.50
CA SER A 55 8.08 -16.36 16.73
C SER A 55 6.80 -16.27 17.55
N CYS A 56 5.63 -16.12 16.92
CA CYS A 56 4.35 -16.17 17.62
C CYS A 56 4.11 -17.55 18.26
N GLU A 57 4.31 -18.63 17.52
CA GLU A 57 4.14 -20.00 18.00
C GLU A 57 5.05 -20.32 19.20
N GLU A 58 6.33 -19.95 19.12
CA GLU A 58 7.32 -20.10 20.20
C GLU A 58 6.92 -19.36 21.48
N ASN A 59 6.14 -18.29 21.35
CA ASN A 59 5.62 -17.50 22.48
C ASN A 59 4.18 -17.89 22.87
N GLY A 60 3.65 -19.01 22.34
CA GLY A 60 2.30 -19.48 22.64
C GLY A 60 1.18 -18.60 22.06
N LEU A 61 1.49 -17.80 21.04
CA LEU A 61 0.56 -16.91 20.36
C LEU A 61 0.08 -17.54 19.05
N LEU A 62 -1.24 -17.61 18.88
CA LEU A 62 -1.85 -18.01 17.61
C LEU A 62 -2.07 -16.79 16.71
N LEU A 63 -1.19 -16.58 15.73
CA LEU A 63 -1.36 -15.53 14.74
C LEU A 63 -2.16 -16.04 13.54
N ASN A 64 -3.43 -15.62 13.44
CA ASN A 64 -4.27 -15.86 12.27
C ASN A 64 -4.61 -14.53 11.58
N ALA A 65 -3.85 -14.20 10.53
CA ALA A 65 -4.05 -12.97 9.78
C ALA A 65 -5.19 -13.12 8.75
N THR A 66 -6.39 -12.71 9.15
CA THR A 66 -7.57 -12.70 8.24
C THR A 66 -7.54 -11.55 7.24
N MET A 67 -6.86 -10.46 7.57
CA MET A 67 -6.64 -9.31 6.71
C MET A 67 -5.21 -8.81 6.86
N VAL A 68 -4.52 -8.63 5.74
CA VAL A 68 -3.20 -7.98 5.71
C VAL A 68 -3.27 -6.78 4.79
N MET A 69 -2.99 -5.60 5.32
CA MET A 69 -2.88 -4.38 4.52
C MET A 69 -1.42 -4.10 4.18
N THR A 70 -1.11 -4.01 2.90
CA THR A 70 0.22 -3.68 2.37
C THR A 70 0.13 -2.44 1.49
N ASP A 71 1.28 -1.91 1.09
CA ASP A 71 1.34 -1.08 -0.11
C ASP A 71 1.05 -1.92 -1.38
N PHE A 72 1.29 -1.34 -2.55
CA PHE A 72 1.02 -1.97 -3.84
C PHE A 72 2.23 -2.75 -4.38
N GLU A 73 3.18 -3.17 -3.52
CA GLU A 73 4.31 -3.98 -3.95
C GLU A 73 3.90 -5.44 -4.20
N LEU A 74 4.01 -5.89 -5.46
CA LEU A 74 3.51 -7.19 -5.89
C LEU A 74 4.19 -8.38 -5.16
N SER A 75 5.47 -8.26 -4.85
CA SER A 75 6.25 -9.22 -4.05
C SER A 75 5.64 -9.42 -2.66
N ALA A 76 5.32 -8.34 -1.94
CA ALA A 76 4.69 -8.38 -0.62
C ALA A 76 3.27 -8.92 -0.69
N ILE A 77 2.48 -8.53 -1.69
CA ILE A 77 1.12 -9.04 -1.93
C ILE A 77 1.15 -10.55 -2.16
N ASN A 78 2.05 -11.03 -3.02
CA ASN A 78 2.17 -12.46 -3.34
C ASN A 78 2.68 -13.26 -2.15
N ALA A 79 3.62 -12.71 -1.37
CA ALA A 79 4.07 -13.34 -0.13
C ALA A 79 2.93 -13.46 0.89
N CYS A 80 2.09 -12.42 1.06
CA CYS A 80 0.92 -12.48 1.93
C CYS A 80 -0.03 -13.60 1.52
N LYS A 81 -0.34 -13.74 0.22
CA LYS A 81 -1.22 -14.80 -0.30
C LYS A 81 -0.63 -16.20 -0.10
N SER A 82 0.69 -16.31 -0.18
CA SER A 82 1.42 -17.57 0.01
C SER A 82 1.37 -18.03 1.47
N VAL A 83 1.71 -17.13 2.40
CA VAL A 83 1.85 -17.45 3.83
C VAL A 83 0.51 -17.43 4.57
N PHE A 84 -0.44 -16.60 4.14
CA PHE A 84 -1.78 -16.46 4.73
C PHE A 84 -2.86 -16.78 3.67
N PRO A 85 -3.01 -18.03 3.22
CA PRO A 85 -3.90 -18.39 2.11
C PRO A 85 -5.39 -18.14 2.41
N ASN A 86 -5.78 -18.19 3.69
CA ASN A 86 -7.14 -17.89 4.15
C ASN A 86 -7.35 -16.38 4.42
N GLY A 87 -6.28 -15.59 4.39
CA GLY A 87 -6.31 -14.16 4.63
C GLY A 87 -6.58 -13.37 3.35
N THR A 88 -7.16 -12.19 3.50
CA THR A 88 -7.33 -11.25 2.39
C THR A 88 -6.25 -10.17 2.44
N ASN A 89 -5.46 -10.04 1.38
CA ASN A 89 -4.62 -8.87 1.20
C ASN A 89 -5.46 -7.66 0.74
N LYS A 90 -5.23 -6.49 1.34
CA LYS A 90 -5.84 -5.21 0.99
C LYS A 90 -4.75 -4.20 0.65
N GLY A 91 -4.97 -3.39 -0.39
CA GLY A 91 -4.12 -2.24 -0.69
C GLY A 91 -4.39 -1.09 0.27
N CYS A 92 -3.34 -0.40 0.69
CA CYS A 92 -3.45 0.75 1.57
C CYS A 92 -3.88 2.02 0.82
N TYR A 93 -5.04 2.59 1.19
CA TYR A 93 -5.56 3.82 0.59
C TYR A 93 -4.61 5.02 0.77
N PHE A 94 -3.91 5.12 1.90
CA PHE A 94 -2.93 6.18 2.13
C PHE A 94 -1.82 6.14 1.08
N HIS A 95 -1.26 4.95 0.81
CA HIS A 95 -0.23 4.78 -0.22
C HIS A 95 -0.78 5.07 -1.61
N LEU A 96 -2.03 4.68 -1.92
CA LEU A 96 -2.69 5.03 -3.18
C LEU A 96 -2.77 6.55 -3.36
N ALA A 97 -3.34 7.26 -2.39
CA ALA A 97 -3.48 8.71 -2.45
C ALA A 97 -2.12 9.43 -2.50
N HIS A 98 -1.12 8.91 -1.79
CA HIS A 98 0.24 9.42 -1.86
C HIS A 98 0.86 9.20 -3.24
N CYS A 99 0.67 8.04 -3.87
CA CYS A 99 1.13 7.78 -5.24
C CYS A 99 0.48 8.73 -6.24
N THR A 100 -0.83 8.94 -6.18
CA THR A 100 -1.55 9.92 -7.01
C THR A 100 -0.94 11.32 -6.88
N ARG A 101 -0.67 11.78 -5.64
CA ARG A 101 -0.04 13.08 -5.40
C ARG A 101 1.40 13.15 -5.92
N ARG A 102 2.16 12.07 -5.79
CA ARG A 102 3.53 11.99 -6.33
C ARG A 102 3.53 12.10 -7.85
N GLN A 103 2.55 11.51 -8.51
CA GLN A 103 2.41 11.62 -9.95
C GLN A 103 2.12 13.07 -10.38
N VAL A 104 1.23 13.78 -9.67
CA VAL A 104 1.03 15.23 -9.87
C VAL A 104 2.34 16.02 -9.75
N GLN A 105 3.21 15.65 -8.80
CA GLN A 105 4.51 16.29 -8.62
C GLN A 105 5.45 16.01 -9.79
N ASN A 106 5.55 14.75 -10.20
CA ASN A 106 6.40 14.31 -11.30
C ASN A 106 5.99 14.93 -12.64
N SER A 107 4.69 15.15 -12.85
CA SER A 107 4.14 15.82 -14.04
C SER A 107 4.25 17.35 -13.99
N GLY A 108 4.82 17.94 -12.93
CA GLY A 108 4.97 19.40 -12.81
C GLY A 108 3.66 20.17 -12.53
N LEU A 109 2.57 19.47 -12.21
CA LEU A 109 1.22 20.03 -12.08
C LEU A 109 0.91 20.57 -10.68
N VAL A 110 1.88 20.62 -9.76
CA VAL A 110 1.70 21.01 -8.36
C VAL A 110 1.02 22.38 -8.22
N LYS A 111 1.48 23.38 -8.97
CA LYS A 111 0.91 24.75 -8.89
C LYS A 111 -0.57 24.77 -9.25
N ARG A 112 -0.95 24.04 -10.30
CA ARG A 112 -2.34 23.93 -10.74
C ARG A 112 -3.17 23.17 -9.70
N TYR A 113 -2.69 22.00 -9.27
CA TYR A 113 -3.33 21.20 -8.24
C TYR A 113 -3.62 21.95 -6.92
N CYS A 114 -2.78 22.92 -6.56
CA CYS A 114 -2.97 23.75 -5.36
C CYS A 114 -3.87 24.98 -5.56
N ARG A 115 -4.09 25.43 -6.80
CA ARG A 115 -4.78 26.71 -7.10
C ARG A 115 -6.13 26.52 -7.79
N ASP A 116 -6.33 25.37 -8.42
CA ASP A 116 -7.52 25.02 -9.19
C ASP A 116 -8.24 23.87 -8.46
N GLU A 117 -9.33 24.21 -7.76
CA GLU A 117 -10.12 23.25 -6.99
C GLU A 117 -10.78 22.18 -7.86
N GLU A 118 -11.20 22.54 -9.08
CA GLU A 118 -11.84 21.61 -10.00
C GLU A 118 -10.82 20.58 -10.50
N PHE A 119 -9.61 21.02 -10.85
CA PHE A 119 -8.49 20.14 -11.18
C PHE A 119 -8.10 19.24 -10.00
N ASN A 120 -8.02 19.81 -8.80
CA ASN A 120 -7.74 19.06 -7.58
C ASN A 120 -8.75 17.92 -7.38
N LEU A 121 -10.04 18.24 -7.53
CA LEU A 121 -11.13 17.29 -7.37
C LEU A 121 -11.07 16.17 -8.41
N LYS A 122 -10.85 16.50 -9.70
CA LYS A 122 -10.70 15.52 -10.78
C LYS A 122 -9.58 14.53 -10.52
N ILE A 123 -8.42 15.01 -10.06
CA ILE A 123 -7.29 14.14 -9.68
C ILE A 123 -7.68 13.23 -8.49
N ARG A 124 -8.39 13.77 -7.50
CA ARG A 124 -8.81 12.98 -6.32
C ARG A 124 -9.86 11.92 -6.64
N HIS A 125 -10.62 12.06 -7.74
CA HIS A 125 -11.52 10.99 -8.20
C HIS A 125 -10.76 9.70 -8.54
N LEU A 126 -9.49 9.78 -8.99
CA LEU A 126 -8.66 8.59 -9.23
C LEU A 126 -8.50 7.75 -7.95
N SER A 127 -8.23 8.40 -6.81
CA SER A 127 -8.14 7.70 -5.53
C SER A 127 -9.51 7.20 -5.06
N ALA A 128 -10.59 7.92 -5.38
CA ALA A 128 -11.95 7.53 -5.00
C ALA A 128 -12.42 6.22 -5.66
N LEU A 129 -11.80 5.80 -6.77
CA LEU A 129 -12.05 4.49 -7.39
C LEU A 129 -11.83 3.31 -6.43
N ALA A 130 -11.02 3.49 -5.38
CA ALA A 130 -10.83 2.47 -4.35
C ALA A 130 -12.11 2.09 -3.59
N PHE A 131 -13.16 2.93 -3.70
CA PHE A 131 -14.45 2.71 -3.04
C PHE A 131 -15.55 2.23 -4.01
N PHE A 132 -15.24 2.08 -5.30
CA PHE A 132 -16.18 1.54 -6.28
C PHE A 132 -16.25 0.01 -6.21
N PRO A 133 -17.37 -0.60 -6.62
CA PRO A 133 -17.43 -2.03 -6.91
C PRO A 133 -16.35 -2.41 -7.92
N VAL A 134 -15.62 -3.51 -7.67
CA VAL A 134 -14.45 -3.91 -8.47
C VAL A 134 -14.77 -4.03 -9.96
N GLN A 135 -15.99 -4.44 -10.29
CA GLN A 135 -16.47 -4.62 -11.66
C GLN A 135 -16.66 -3.28 -12.40
N GLU A 136 -16.90 -2.20 -11.67
CA GLU A 136 -17.15 -0.87 -12.24
C GLU A 136 -15.86 -0.07 -12.43
N ILE A 137 -14.81 -0.39 -11.65
CA ILE A 137 -13.54 0.34 -11.65
C ILE A 137 -12.97 0.56 -13.06
N PRO A 138 -12.86 -0.45 -13.96
CA PRO A 138 -12.27 -0.23 -15.29
C PRO A 138 -13.05 0.80 -16.11
N HIS A 139 -14.39 0.67 -16.15
CA HIS A 139 -15.25 1.59 -16.88
C HIS A 139 -15.19 3.01 -16.31
N THR A 140 -15.27 3.15 -14.98
CA THR A 140 -15.19 4.46 -14.32
C THR A 140 -13.81 5.08 -14.50
N PHE A 141 -12.73 4.30 -14.48
CA PHE A 141 -11.38 4.79 -14.75
C PHE A 141 -11.25 5.34 -16.17
N ASP A 142 -11.76 4.60 -17.17
CA ASP A 142 -11.77 5.07 -18.55
C ASP A 142 -12.57 6.36 -18.71
N LEU A 143 -13.74 6.45 -18.08
CA LEU A 143 -14.56 7.67 -18.07
C LEU A 143 -13.79 8.85 -17.46
N LEU A 144 -13.15 8.65 -16.30
CA LEU A 144 -12.32 9.68 -15.68
C LEU A 144 -11.20 10.13 -16.62
N LYS A 145 -10.50 9.21 -17.27
CA LYS A 145 -9.41 9.51 -18.21
C LYS A 145 -9.86 10.40 -19.38
N HIS A 146 -11.07 10.21 -19.89
CA HIS A 146 -11.63 11.06 -20.96
C HIS A 146 -11.95 12.48 -20.49
N HIS A 147 -12.31 12.66 -19.21
CA HIS A 147 -12.62 13.96 -18.63
C HIS A 147 -11.40 14.65 -17.99
N MET A 148 -10.22 14.01 -18.01
CA MET A 148 -8.99 14.59 -17.50
C MET A 148 -8.43 15.64 -18.48
N PRO A 149 -7.94 16.78 -17.98
CA PRO A 149 -7.20 17.75 -18.81
C PRO A 149 -6.05 17.08 -19.54
N ASP A 150 -5.75 17.50 -20.77
CA ASP A 150 -4.73 16.85 -21.61
C ASP A 150 -3.35 16.75 -20.93
N GLU A 151 -2.95 17.81 -20.24
CA GLU A 151 -1.74 17.89 -19.43
C GLU A 151 -1.71 16.91 -18.24
N ALA A 152 -2.87 16.41 -17.80
CA ALA A 152 -3.00 15.43 -16.71
C ALA A 152 -3.14 13.99 -17.20
N ARG A 153 -3.17 13.72 -18.52
CA ARG A 153 -3.27 12.33 -19.04
C ARG A 153 -2.07 11.47 -18.63
N GLN A 154 -0.89 12.07 -18.51
CA GLN A 154 0.31 11.41 -17.98
C GLN A 154 0.20 11.02 -16.50
N THR A 155 -0.79 11.56 -15.77
CA THR A 155 -1.06 11.15 -14.38
C THR A 155 -1.90 9.87 -14.29
N THR A 156 -2.36 9.35 -15.43
CA THR A 156 -3.19 8.14 -15.58
C THR A 156 -2.51 7.02 -16.37
N GLU A 157 -1.19 7.15 -16.59
CA GLU A 157 -0.30 6.12 -17.14
C GLU A 157 0.45 5.42 -16.00
#